data_AF-A0A7J9CR34-F1
#
_entry.id   AF-A0A7J9CR34-F1
#
_cell.length_a   1.000
_cell.length_b   1.000
_cell.length_c   1.000
_cell.angle_alpha   90.00
_cell.angle_beta   90.00
_cell.angle_gamma   90.00
#
_symmetry.space_group_name_H-M   'P 1'
#
loop_
_entity.id
_entity.type
_entity.pdbx_description
1 polymer ?
#
loop_
_entity_poly.entity_id
_entity_poly.type
_entity_poly.pdbx_seq_one_letter_code
_entity_poly.pdbx_strand_id
1 'polypeptide(L)' 'MDQIKRMECQVEIKSSADKFFEAYQTKAQLMPKMANQVVRDVKLVEGRGWDSEGSVRQRFFVAG' A
#
# COMPACT_ATOMS: atom_id res chain seq x y z
N MET A 1 -2.11 3.50 -31.63
CA MET A 1 -1.31 2.69 -30.68
C MET A 1 -1.83 2.99 -29.29
N ASP A 2 -2.56 2.05 -28.70
CA ASP A 2 -3.03 2.17 -27.32
C ASP A 2 -2.09 1.38 -26.42
N GLN A 3 -1.41 2.08 -25.50
CA GLN A 3 -0.37 1.51 -24.63
C GLN A 3 -0.90 1.16 -23.24
N ILE A 4 -2.17 1.47 -22.95
CA ILE A 4 -2.77 1.19 -21.65
C ILE A 4 -3.14 -0.29 -21.59
N LYS A 5 -2.56 -1.01 -20.64
CA LYS A 5 -2.91 -2.41 -20.33
C LYS A 5 -3.42 -2.46 -18.90
N ARG A 6 -4.53 -3.18 -18.68
CA ARG A 6 -5.13 -3.41 -17.36
C ARG A 6 -4.86 -4.85 -16.91
N MET A 7 -4.47 -5.02 -15.67
CA MET A 7 -4.38 -6.32 -14.99
C MET A 7 -5.25 -6.28 -13.75
N GLU A 8 -6.06 -7.30 -13.55
CA GLU A 8 -6.98 -7.42 -12.41
C GLU A 8 -6.74 -8.74 -11.69
N CYS A 9 -6.82 -8.70 -10.36
CA CYS A 9 -6.71 -9.88 -9.52
C CYS A 9 -7.68 -9.73 -8.35
N GLN A 10 -8.29 -10.84 -7.95
CA GLN A 10 -9.14 -10.94 -6.77
C GLN A 10 -8.60 -12.07 -5.90
N VAL A 11 -8.42 -11.78 -4.62
CA VAL A 11 -7.96 -12.75 -3.62
C VAL A 11 -8.89 -12.68 -2.42
N GLU A 12 -9.26 -13.84 -1.88
CA GLU A 12 -10.05 -13.90 -0.65
C GLU A 12 -9.18 -13.61 0.57
N ILE A 13 -9.65 -12.70 1.43
CA ILE A 13 -9.03 -12.41 2.72
C ILE A 13 -9.95 -12.89 3.85
N LYS A 14 -9.37 -13.54 4.86
CA LYS A 14 -10.12 -14.04 6.03
C LYS A 14 -10.45 -12.94 7.05
N SER A 15 -9.80 -11.78 6.94
CA SER A 15 -10.02 -10.63 7.82
C SER A 15 -11.19 -9.77 7.34
N SER A 16 -11.77 -8.99 8.26
CA SER A 16 -12.77 -7.97 7.92
C SER A 16 -12.27 -7.01 6.83
N ALA A 17 -13.13 -6.76 5.83
CA ALA A 17 -12.86 -5.85 4.73
C ALA A 17 -12.55 -4.44 5.22
N ASP A 18 -13.35 -3.92 6.16
CA ASP A 18 -13.18 -2.58 6.73
C ASP A 18 -11.82 -2.40 7.38
N LYS A 19 -11.40 -3.39 8.18
CA LYS A 19 -10.10 -3.36 8.86
C LYS A 19 -8.94 -3.45 7.88
N PHE A 20 -9.07 -4.26 6.83
CA PHE A 20 -8.06 -4.38 5.79
C PHE A 20 -7.91 -3.05 5.01
N PHE A 21 -9.04 -2.46 4.62
CA PHE A 21 -9.06 -1.18 3.92
C PHE A 21 -8.49 -0.04 4.76
N GLU A 22 -8.91 0.07 6.03
CA GLU A 22 -8.40 1.08 6.96
C GLU A 22 -6.87 0.96 7.14
N ALA A 23 -6.37 -0.27 7.30
CA ALA A 23 -4.93 -0.52 7.44
C ALA A 23 -4.17 -0.13 6.17
N TYR A 24 -4.72 -0.42 4.99
CA TYR A 24 -4.09 -0.08 3.72
C TYR A 24 -4.08 1.43 3.46
N GLN A 25 -5.18 2.12 3.75
CA GLN A 25 -5.35 3.55 3.47
C GLN A 25 -4.55 4.41 4.45
N THR A 26 -4.74 4.19 5.76
CA THR A 26 -4.33 5.11 6.82
C THR A 26 -3.04 4.70 7.55
N LYS A 27 -2.67 3.41 7.47
CA LYS A 27 -1.56 2.81 8.25
C LYS A 27 -0.44 2.29 7.36
N ALA A 28 -0.16 2.96 6.24
CA ALA A 28 0.87 2.54 5.29
C ALA A 28 2.27 2.37 5.92
N GLN A 29 2.59 3.14 6.97
CA GLN A 29 3.82 3.01 7.77
C GLN A 29 3.93 1.68 8.55
N LEU A 30 2.82 0.96 8.74
CA LEU A 30 2.82 -0.36 9.37
C LEU A 30 3.09 -1.49 8.37
N MET A 31 3.07 -1.22 7.06
CA MET A 31 3.30 -2.22 6.01
C MET A 31 4.62 -2.99 6.19
N PRO A 32 5.75 -2.36 6.58
CA PRO A 32 6.98 -3.10 6.85
C PRO A 32 6.87 -4.08 8.02
N LYS A 33 5.94 -3.88 8.96
CA LYS A 33 5.67 -4.83 10.05
C LYS A 33 4.73 -5.95 9.63
N MET A 34 3.77 -5.65 8.75
CA MET A 34 2.76 -6.60 8.29
C MET A 34 3.25 -7.52 7.17
N ALA A 35 4.15 -7.02 6.32
CA ALA A 35 4.65 -7.71 5.13
C ALA A 35 6.16 -7.47 4.94
N ASN A 36 6.97 -7.72 5.97
CA ASN A 36 8.43 -7.50 5.96
C ASN A 36 9.18 -8.27 4.87
N GLN A 37 8.60 -9.36 4.37
CA GLN A 37 9.12 -10.17 3.28
C GLN A 37 8.98 -9.51 1.90
N VAL A 38 8.09 -8.51 1.77
CA VAL A 38 7.86 -7.77 0.52
C VAL A 38 8.26 -6.31 0.65
N VAL A 39 7.88 -5.67 1.75
CA VAL A 39 8.05 -4.23 2.00
C VAL A 39 9.08 -4.03 3.10
N ARG A 40 10.17 -3.35 2.77
CA ARG A 40 11.25 -3.01 3.69
C ARG A 40 10.96 -1.74 4.50
N ASP A 41 10.44 -0.71 3.85
CA ASP A 41 10.18 0.59 4.48
C ASP A 41 9.13 1.39 3.69
N VAL A 42 8.45 2.32 4.36
CA VAL A 42 7.48 3.24 3.75
C VAL A 42 7.63 4.63 4.37
N LYS A 43 7.81 5.65 3.52
CA LYS A 43 7.96 7.04 3.94
C LYS A 43 6.88 7.93 3.31
N LEU A 44 6.31 8.83 4.10
CA LEU A 44 5.48 9.92 3.60
C LEU A 44 6.42 11.03 3.11
N VAL A 45 6.34 11.35 1.83
CA VAL A 45 7.18 12.37 1.18
C VAL A 45 6.45 13.70 1.14
N GLU A 46 5.16 13.67 0.80
CA GLU A 46 4.29 14.85 0.73
C GLU A 46 2.90 14.53 1.26
N GLY A 47 2.24 15.53 1.85
CA GLY A 47 0.89 15.43 2.40
C GLY A 47 0.84 15.68 3.91
N ARG A 48 -0.36 16.03 4.41
CA ARG A 48 -0.57 16.28 5.85
C ARG A 48 -0.65 14.99 6.68
N GLY A 49 -0.99 13.88 6.04
CA GLY A 49 -1.23 12.59 6.68
C GLY A 49 -1.19 11.45 5.67
N TRP A 50 -1.18 10.21 6.19
CA TRP A 50 -1.06 8.98 5.42
C TRP A 50 -2.30 8.67 4.55
N ASP A 51 -3.43 9.28 4.89
CA ASP A 51 -4.76 9.13 4.32
C ASP A 51 -5.22 10.35 3.50
N SER A 52 -4.39 11.40 3.45
CA SER A 52 -4.69 12.61 2.69
C SER A 52 -4.70 12.32 1.20
N GLU A 53 -5.73 12.81 0.50
CA GLU A 53 -5.73 12.87 -0.95
C GLU A 53 -4.53 13.71 -1.43
N GLY A 54 -3.92 13.29 -2.55
CA GLY A 54 -2.70 13.90 -3.07
C GLY A 54 -1.41 13.57 -2.32
N SER A 55 -1.44 12.73 -1.27
CA SER A 55 -0.22 12.32 -0.56
C SER A 55 0.72 11.48 -1.42
N VAL A 56 2.02 11.77 -1.34
CA VAL A 56 3.08 11.02 -2.03
C VAL A 56 3.79 10.12 -1.03
N ARG A 57 3.83 8.81 -1.32
CA ARG A 57 4.43 7.79 -0.46
C ARG A 57 5.53 7.03 -1.20
N GLN A 58 6.73 7.01 -0.64
CA GLN A 58 7.85 6.21 -1.15
C GLN A 58 7.86 4.85 -0.46
N ARG A 59 7.84 3.76 -1.23
CA ARG A 59 7.90 2.38 -0.73
C ARG A 59 9.22 1.74 -1.14
N PHE A 60 9.92 1.15 -0.18
CA PHE A 60 11.12 0.35 -0.41
C PHE A 60 10.72 -1.12 -0.36
N PHE A 61 10.93 -1.85 -1.46
CA PHE A 61 10.65 -3.26 -1.55
C PHE A 61 11.92 -4.09 -1.33
N VAL A 62 11.76 -5.33 -0.88
CA VAL A 62 12.85 -6.31 -0.83
C VAL A 62 13.08 -6.81 -2.26
N ALA A 63 14.32 -6.73 -2.74
CA ALA A 63 14.69 -7.37 -4.01
C ALA A 63 14.71 -8.89 -3.81
N GLY A 64 13.96 -9.61 -4.66
CA GLY A 64 13.96 -11.07 -4.69
C GLY A 64 15.23 -11.64 -5.29
#